data_AF-A0AAT9WG05-F1
#
_entry.id   AF-A0AAT9WG05-F1
#
_cell.length_a   1.000
_cell.length_b   1.000
_cell.length_c   1.000
_cell.angle_alpha   90.00
_cell.angle_beta   90.00
_cell.angle_gamma   90.00
#
_symmetry.space_group_name_H-M   'P 1'
#
loop_
_entity.id
_entity.type
_entity.pdbx_description
1 polymer ?
#
loop_
_entity_poly.entity_id
_entity_poly.type
_entity_poly.pdbx_seq_one_letter_code
_entity_poly.pdbx_strand_id
1 'polypeptide(L)'
;MKQLFIACIALSMSAAAFAAAPAVQTAQQSKMATCNADAAGKKGDERKTFMKECLSAKPAMTAQQEKMKACNTDAAGKKGDERKAFMKTCLSDKPMTQQEKMKACNTEATGKKGDDRKAFMKTCLSAK
;
A
#
# COMPACT_ATOMS: atom_id res chain seq x y z
N MET A 1 -57.28 -3.26 -31.73
CA MET A 1 -57.43 -1.92 -32.32
C MET A 1 -56.23 -1.09 -31.90
N LYS A 2 -55.36 -0.74 -32.86
CA LYS A 2 -55.13 0.67 -33.28
C LYS A 2 -54.53 1.46 -32.10
N GLN A 3 -53.24 1.77 -32.05
CA GLN A 3 -52.52 2.66 -32.96
C GLN A 3 -51.06 2.70 -32.48
N LEU A 4 -50.07 2.55 -33.36
CA LEU A 4 -48.81 3.28 -33.19
C LEU A 4 -48.15 3.47 -34.56
N PHE A 5 -48.53 4.56 -35.21
CA PHE A 5 -47.81 5.13 -36.33
C PHE A 5 -46.73 6.08 -35.80
N ILE A 6 -45.54 5.94 -36.40
CA ILE A 6 -44.62 7.03 -36.83
C ILE A 6 -43.98 7.88 -35.73
N ALA A 7 -42.65 7.75 -35.62
CA ALA A 7 -41.72 8.86 -35.88
C ALA A 7 -40.28 8.34 -35.94
N CYS A 8 -39.78 8.14 -37.16
CA CYS A 8 -38.35 8.09 -37.43
C CYS A 8 -37.74 9.48 -37.18
N ILE A 9 -36.84 9.59 -36.21
CA ILE A 9 -35.83 10.66 -36.19
C ILE A 9 -34.49 9.99 -36.02
N ALA A 10 -33.78 9.87 -37.14
CA ALA A 10 -32.36 9.62 -37.18
C ALA A 10 -31.64 10.81 -36.54
N LEU A 11 -30.92 10.56 -35.44
CA LEU A 11 -29.89 11.48 -34.97
C LEU A 11 -28.55 10.74 -35.05
N SER A 12 -27.81 11.11 -36.08
CA SER A 12 -26.40 10.84 -36.29
C SER A 12 -25.58 11.11 -35.02
N MET A 13 -24.94 10.07 -34.47
CA MET A 13 -23.79 10.25 -33.59
C MET A 13 -22.56 9.67 -34.27
N SER A 14 -21.64 10.58 -34.58
CA SER A 14 -20.36 10.40 -35.21
C SER A 14 -19.55 9.27 -34.56
N ALA A 15 -18.96 8.43 -35.41
CA ALA A 15 -17.98 7.44 -35.03
C ALA A 15 -16.69 8.14 -34.57
N ALA A 16 -16.52 8.27 -33.25
CA ALA A 16 -15.23 8.47 -32.62
C ALA A 16 -14.93 7.24 -31.77
N ALA A 17 -14.53 6.15 -32.42
CA ALA A 17 -14.05 4.96 -31.72
C ALA A 17 -12.57 5.17 -31.38
N PHE A 18 -12.37 5.59 -30.13
CA PHE A 18 -11.10 5.69 -29.43
C PHE A 18 -10.23 4.45 -29.64
N ALA A 19 -8.93 4.68 -29.86
CA ALA A 19 -7.90 3.67 -29.74
C ALA A 19 -8.05 2.93 -28.39
N ALA A 20 -8.19 1.61 -28.45
CA ALA A 20 -8.28 0.75 -27.27
C ALA A 20 -6.96 0.80 -26.50
N ALA A 21 -6.89 1.64 -25.47
CA ALA A 21 -5.87 1.51 -24.43
C ALA A 21 -6.12 0.20 -23.66
N PRO A 22 -5.10 -0.60 -23.34
CA PRO A 22 -5.29 -1.79 -22.52
C PRO A 22 -5.86 -1.36 -21.17
N ALA A 23 -7.01 -1.94 -20.80
CA ALA A 23 -7.62 -1.72 -19.50
C ALA A 23 -6.63 -2.17 -18.41
N VAL A 24 -5.92 -1.22 -17.82
CA VAL A 24 -5.07 -1.46 -16.65
C VAL A 24 -6.03 -1.84 -15.52
N GLN A 25 -6.16 -3.13 -15.25
CA GLN A 25 -6.94 -3.60 -14.10
C GLN A 25 -6.39 -2.94 -12.85
N THR A 26 -7.28 -2.33 -12.07
CA THR A 26 -6.88 -1.74 -10.79
C THR A 26 -6.51 -2.85 -9.83
N ALA A 27 -5.62 -2.56 -8.87
CA ALA A 27 -5.24 -3.53 -7.83
C ALA A 27 -6.46 -4.12 -7.07
N GLN A 28 -7.55 -3.35 -6.99
CA GLN A 28 -8.81 -3.78 -6.40
C GLN A 28 -9.56 -4.78 -7.29
N GLN A 29 -9.53 -4.60 -8.61
CA GLN A 29 -10.11 -5.52 -9.59
C GLN A 29 -9.32 -6.84 -9.66
N SER A 30 -7.98 -6.79 -9.67
CA SER A 30 -7.15 -8.00 -9.65
C SER A 30 -7.33 -8.81 -8.37
N LYS A 31 -7.42 -8.13 -7.21
CA LYS A 31 -7.70 -8.79 -5.93
C LYS A 31 -9.05 -9.50 -5.93
N MET A 32 -10.09 -8.86 -6.48
CA MET A 32 -11.41 -9.48 -6.58
C MET A 32 -11.39 -10.71 -7.51
N ALA A 33 -10.64 -10.67 -8.61
CA ALA A 33 -10.49 -11.81 -9.50
C ALA A 33 -9.79 -12.99 -8.82
N THR A 34 -8.67 -12.74 -8.12
CA THR A 34 -7.96 -13.77 -7.34
C THR A 34 -8.83 -14.35 -6.24
N CYS A 35 -9.51 -13.50 -5.43
CA CYS A 35 -10.41 -13.99 -4.39
C CYS A 35 -11.57 -14.82 -4.94
N ASN A 36 -12.07 -14.53 -6.15
CA ASN A 36 -13.09 -15.35 -6.80
C ASN A 36 -12.54 -16.66 -7.36
N ALA A 37 -11.30 -16.66 -7.88
CA ALA A 37 -10.62 -17.87 -8.32
C ALA A 37 -10.33 -18.81 -7.14
N ASP A 38 -9.84 -18.28 -6.02
CA ASP A 38 -9.54 -19.07 -4.82
C ASP A 38 -10.81 -19.52 -4.06
N ALA A 39 -11.95 -18.88 -4.35
CA ALA A 39 -13.26 -19.30 -3.88
C ALA A 39 -13.84 -20.46 -4.70
N ALA A 40 -13.17 -20.90 -5.78
CA ALA A 40 -13.61 -22.04 -6.59
C ALA A 40 -13.69 -23.30 -5.71
N GLY A 41 -14.83 -23.98 -5.76
CA GLY A 41 -15.11 -25.16 -4.93
C GLY A 41 -15.76 -24.85 -3.57
N LYS A 42 -15.78 -23.59 -3.11
CA LYS A 42 -16.53 -23.19 -1.90
C LYS A 42 -17.97 -22.83 -2.24
N LYS A 43 -18.94 -23.29 -1.43
CA LYS A 43 -20.37 -23.04 -1.63
C LYS A 43 -21.01 -22.49 -0.37
N GLY A 44 -22.12 -21.75 -0.52
CA GLY A 44 -22.88 -21.21 0.61
C GLY A 44 -22.05 -20.29 1.54
N ASP A 45 -22.22 -20.46 2.84
CA ASP A 45 -21.59 -19.62 3.87
C ASP A 45 -20.06 -19.70 3.89
N GLU A 46 -19.48 -20.82 3.46
CA GLU A 46 -18.01 -20.96 3.35
C GLU A 46 -17.43 -20.02 2.29
N ARG A 47 -18.10 -19.87 1.14
CA ARG A 47 -17.67 -18.92 0.11
C ARG A 47 -17.80 -17.49 0.60
N LYS A 48 -18.88 -17.18 1.33
CA LYS A 48 -19.14 -15.83 1.82
C LYS A 48 -18.13 -15.40 2.88
N THR A 49 -17.79 -16.31 3.81
CA THR A 49 -16.77 -16.09 4.83
C THR A 49 -15.39 -15.94 4.19
N PHE A 50 -15.04 -16.84 3.27
CA PHE A 50 -13.77 -16.77 2.54
C PHE A 50 -13.63 -15.49 1.71
N MET A 51 -14.67 -15.08 1.00
CA MET A 51 -14.66 -13.85 0.21
C MET A 51 -14.49 -12.62 1.10
N LYS A 52 -15.17 -12.61 2.26
CA LYS A 52 -15.03 -11.55 3.25
C LYS A 52 -13.60 -11.48 3.78
N GLU A 53 -13.01 -12.61 4.14
CA GLU A 53 -11.62 -12.67 4.62
C GLU A 53 -10.62 -12.26 3.54
N CYS A 54 -10.73 -12.80 2.33
CA CYS A 54 -9.83 -12.50 1.22
C CYS A 54 -9.89 -11.02 0.81
N LEU A 55 -11.10 -10.44 0.72
CA LEU A 55 -11.26 -9.02 0.39
C LEU A 55 -10.88 -8.10 1.55
N SER A 56 -11.03 -8.55 2.80
CA SER A 56 -10.64 -7.78 4.00
C SER A 56 -9.16 -7.91 4.35
N ALA A 57 -8.47 -8.94 3.86
CA ALA A 57 -7.05 -9.12 4.06
C ALA A 57 -6.31 -7.92 3.47
N LYS A 58 -5.61 -7.15 4.31
CA LYS A 58 -4.79 -6.05 3.79
C LYS A 58 -3.74 -6.65 2.85
N PRO A 59 -3.52 -6.06 1.66
CA PRO A 59 -2.40 -6.50 0.83
C PRO A 59 -1.13 -6.46 1.69
N ALA A 60 -0.31 -7.51 1.59
CA ALA A 60 0.99 -7.54 2.25
C ALA A 60 1.72 -6.25 1.90
N MET A 61 2.16 -5.52 2.92
CA MET A 61 2.85 -4.26 2.71
C MET A 61 4.12 -4.55 1.91
N THR A 62 4.34 -3.81 0.83
CA THR A 62 5.61 -3.90 0.12
C THR A 62 6.72 -3.39 1.04
N ALA A 63 7.97 -3.84 0.83
CA ALA A 63 9.12 -3.35 1.60
C ALA A 63 9.22 -1.80 1.58
N GLN A 64 8.76 -1.17 0.50
CA GLN A 64 8.67 0.28 0.38
C GLN A 64 7.59 0.90 1.28
N GLN A 65 6.44 0.24 1.44
CA GLN A 65 5.37 0.68 2.34
C GLN A 65 5.79 0.51 3.82
N GLU A 66 6.49 -0.57 4.14
CA GLU A 66 7.07 -0.78 5.47
C GLU A 66 8.13 0.27 5.80
N LYS A 67 9.05 0.53 4.86
CA LYS A 67 10.05 1.60 4.96
C LYS A 67 9.39 2.95 5.17
N MET A 68 8.32 3.27 4.42
CA MET A 68 7.60 4.53 4.60
C MET A 68 6.93 4.65 5.97
N LYS A 69 6.40 3.56 6.51
CA LYS A 69 5.81 3.54 7.86
C LYS A 69 6.87 3.76 8.94
N ALA A 70 8.02 3.12 8.81
CA ALA A 70 9.16 3.34 9.70
C ALA A 70 9.68 4.78 9.63
N CYS A 71 9.89 5.31 8.42
CA CYS A 71 10.31 6.70 8.21
C CYS A 71 9.33 7.72 8.82
N ASN A 72 8.01 7.47 8.73
CA ASN A 72 7.03 8.35 9.36
C ASN A 72 7.06 8.27 10.89
N THR A 73 7.34 7.10 11.44
CA THR A 73 7.49 6.89 12.89
C THR A 73 8.74 7.62 13.40
N ASP A 74 9.87 7.48 12.71
CA ASP A 74 11.14 8.13 13.06
C ASP A 74 11.14 9.65 12.80
N ALA A 75 10.19 10.11 11.98
CA ALA A 75 9.91 11.53 11.79
C ALA A 75 9.04 12.12 12.91
N ALA A 76 8.56 11.33 13.87
CA ALA A 76 7.80 11.83 15.00
C ALA A 76 8.62 12.89 15.75
N GLY A 77 8.02 14.06 15.97
CA GLY A 77 8.68 15.21 16.59
C GLY A 77 9.42 16.14 15.62
N LYS A 78 9.67 15.74 14.36
CA LYS A 78 10.22 16.62 13.32
C LYS A 78 9.10 17.40 12.63
N LYS A 79 9.28 18.70 12.39
CA LYS A 79 8.31 19.57 11.71
C LYS A 79 8.99 20.39 10.61
N GLY A 80 8.18 20.89 9.67
CA GLY A 80 8.66 21.75 8.58
C GLY A 80 9.77 21.10 7.74
N ASP A 81 10.80 21.87 7.44
CA ASP A 81 11.90 21.46 6.57
C ASP A 81 12.71 20.28 7.13
N GLU A 82 12.83 20.15 8.46
CA GLU A 82 13.51 19.02 9.09
C GLU A 82 12.81 17.68 8.80
N ARG A 83 11.48 17.64 8.86
CA ARG A 83 10.72 16.42 8.53
C ARG A 83 10.89 16.09 7.05
N LYS A 84 10.85 17.09 6.19
CA LYS A 84 10.95 16.90 4.74
C LYS A 84 12.34 16.39 4.33
N ALA A 85 13.40 16.96 4.90
CA ALA A 85 14.77 16.51 4.70
C ALA A 85 14.96 15.07 5.21
N PHE A 86 14.48 14.78 6.42
CA PHE A 86 14.53 13.44 6.99
C PHE A 86 13.76 12.41 6.17
N MET A 87 12.54 12.73 5.73
CA MET A 87 11.73 11.83 4.92
C MET A 87 12.39 11.56 3.56
N LYS A 88 12.99 12.59 2.94
CA LYS A 88 13.73 12.46 1.68
C LYS A 88 14.91 11.52 1.85
N THR A 89 15.72 11.69 2.90
CA THR A 89 16.87 10.80 3.15
C THR A 89 16.40 9.38 3.50
N CYS A 90 15.42 9.25 4.37
CA CYS A 90 14.91 7.96 4.83
C CYS A 90 14.26 7.15 3.70
N LEU A 91 13.55 7.80 2.77
CA LEU A 91 12.88 7.14 1.63
C LEU A 91 13.79 6.96 0.40
N SER A 92 14.96 7.61 0.35
CA SER A 92 15.90 7.46 -0.77
C SER A 92 16.57 6.08 -0.80
N ASP A 93 17.12 5.70 -1.95
CA ASP A 93 17.94 4.48 -2.12
C ASP A 93 19.35 4.60 -1.50
N LYS A 94 19.67 5.76 -0.91
CA LYS A 94 20.89 5.93 -0.14
C LYS A 94 20.76 5.15 1.18
N PRO A 95 21.74 4.30 1.52
CA PRO A 95 21.78 3.69 2.84
C PRO A 95 21.82 4.81 3.89
N MET A 96 21.06 4.65 4.98
CA MET A 96 21.10 5.59 6.11
C MET A 96 22.56 5.79 6.54
N THR A 97 22.94 7.04 6.78
CA THR A 97 24.27 7.36 7.28
C THR A 97 24.47 6.73 8.67
N GLN A 98 25.71 6.41 9.04
CA GLN A 98 26.04 5.92 10.40
C GLN A 98 25.50 6.84 11.50
N GLN A 99 25.45 8.14 11.24
CA GLN A 99 24.91 9.14 12.15
C GLN A 99 23.39 9.01 12.35
N GLU A 100 22.65 8.70 11.27
CA GLU A 100 21.20 8.46 11.33
C GLU A 100 20.90 7.11 12.01
N LYS A 101 21.67 6.06 11.70
CA LYS A 101 21.57 4.77 12.39
C LYS A 101 21.78 4.91 13.89
N MET A 102 22.82 5.64 14.31
CA MET A 102 23.10 5.85 15.73
C MET A 102 22.03 6.68 16.44
N LYS A 103 21.42 7.67 15.77
CA LYS A 103 20.27 8.40 16.31
C LYS A 103 19.04 7.51 16.43
N ALA A 104 18.70 6.72 15.42
CA ALA A 104 17.58 5.79 15.46
C ALA A 104 17.76 4.74 16.57
N CYS A 105 18.93 4.10 16.64
CA CYS A 105 19.24 3.13 17.69
C CYS A 105 19.25 3.77 19.09
N ASN A 106 19.64 5.04 19.25
CA ASN A 106 19.52 5.72 20.54
C ASN A 106 18.06 6.01 20.92
N THR A 107 17.22 6.42 19.97
CA THR A 107 15.79 6.63 20.21
C THR A 107 15.10 5.31 20.56
N GLU A 108 15.38 4.22 19.86
CA GLU A 108 14.84 2.88 20.15
C GLU A 108 15.41 2.26 21.45
N ALA A 109 16.53 2.81 21.95
CA ALA A 109 17.11 2.43 23.25
C ALA A 109 16.44 3.15 24.43
N THR A 110 15.46 4.05 24.19
CA THR A 110 14.75 4.74 25.26
C THR A 110 14.10 3.72 26.20
N GLY A 111 14.35 3.84 27.50
CA GLY A 111 13.86 2.90 28.52
C GLY A 111 14.80 1.71 28.80
N LYS A 112 15.80 1.46 27.95
CA LYS A 112 16.86 0.46 28.22
C LYS A 112 17.98 1.09 29.05
N LYS A 113 18.47 0.39 30.07
CA LYS A 113 19.55 0.85 30.96
C LYS A 113 20.64 -0.21 31.08
N GLY A 114 21.85 0.21 31.42
CA GLY A 114 22.97 -0.69 31.66
C GLY A 114 23.28 -1.61 30.48
N ASP A 115 23.48 -2.89 30.79
CA ASP A 115 23.88 -3.90 29.81
C ASP A 115 22.83 -4.14 28.73
N ASP A 116 21.54 -3.98 29.03
CA ASP A 116 20.45 -4.14 28.04
C ASP A 116 20.52 -3.08 26.94
N ARG A 117 20.88 -1.84 27.30
CA ARG A 117 21.07 -0.78 26.31
C ARG A 117 22.30 -1.04 25.45
N LYS A 118 23.38 -1.56 26.04
CA LYS A 118 24.62 -1.86 25.33
C LYS A 118 24.42 -3.02 24.35
N ALA A 119 23.76 -4.09 24.79
CA ALA A 119 23.40 -5.22 23.95
C ALA A 119 22.48 -4.77 22.80
N PHE A 120 21.44 -3.99 23.10
CA PHE A 120 20.55 -3.44 22.09
C PHE A 120 21.26 -2.55 21.08
N MET A 121 22.14 -1.64 21.53
CA MET A 121 22.86 -0.73 20.65
C MET A 121 23.78 -1.50 19.69
N LYS A 122 24.48 -2.54 20.20
CA LYS A 122 25.35 -3.39 19.39
C LYS A 122 24.54 -4.11 18.31
N THR A 123 23.41 -4.71 18.67
CA THR A 123 22.55 -5.44 17.71
C THR A 123 21.92 -4.49 16.69
N CYS A 124 21.38 -3.35 17.14
CA CYS A 124 20.73 -2.37 16.27
C CYS A 124 21.69 -1.77 15.23
N LEU A 125 22.92 -1.42 15.64
CA LEU A 125 23.94 -0.87 14.73
C LEU A 125 24.52 -1.90 13.77
N SER A 126 24.40 -3.19 14.09
CA SER A 126 24.95 -4.29 13.28
C SER A 126 23.91 -4.90 12.32
N ALA A 127 22.61 -4.64 12.54
CA ALA A 127 21.51 -5.24 11.78
C ALA A 127 20.83 -4.31 10.75
N LYS A 128 20.96 -2.99 10.90
CA LYS A 128 20.53 -2.00 9.89
C LYS A 128 21.69 -1.63 8.99
#